data_AF-A0A023G116-F1
#
_entry.id   AF-A0A023G116-F1
#
_cell.length_a   1.000
_cell.length_b   1.000
_cell.length_c   1.000
_cell.angle_alpha   90.00
_cell.angle_beta   90.00
_cell.angle_gamma   90.00
#
_symmetry.space_group_name_H-M   'P 1'
#
loop_
_entity.id
_entity.type
_entity.pdbx_description
1 polymer ?
#
loop_
_entity_poly.entity_id
_entity_poly.type
_entity_poly.pdbx_seq_one_letter_code
_entity_poly.pdbx_strand_id
1 'polypeptide(L)'
;MLRLLLLVICLHQHCLGSRTPPRASAPPEKIGEGVIMTAVLYYDHSYDTPQPIPEVQSDSSEEWRFYPDPIETELTELFLKVTEHFHKESVMIEIYVAEFSKAPEIAVLFQGMNKSLDGPRTLRSLEDRVKTERATNDT
;
A
#
# COMPACT_ATOMS: atom_id res chain seq x y z
N MET A 1 -11.12 -27.91 32.25
CA MET A 1 -11.82 -26.69 32.72
C MET A 1 -10.91 -25.49 32.51
N LEU A 2 -11.25 -24.59 31.57
CA LEU A 2 -10.73 -23.23 31.54
C LEU A 2 -11.77 -22.35 30.82
N ARG A 3 -12.35 -21.40 31.54
CA ARG A 3 -13.39 -20.47 31.06
C ARG A 3 -12.69 -19.28 30.42
N LEU A 4 -12.84 -19.11 29.11
CA LEU A 4 -12.48 -17.85 28.44
C LEU A 4 -13.64 -16.87 28.65
N LEU A 5 -13.40 -15.82 29.42
CA LEU A 5 -14.38 -14.77 29.69
C LEU A 5 -14.43 -13.83 28.47
N LEU A 6 -15.43 -14.04 27.61
CA LEU A 6 -15.72 -13.16 26.46
C LEU A 6 -16.46 -11.92 26.98
N LEU A 7 -15.77 -10.79 27.07
CA LEU A 7 -16.36 -9.52 27.52
C LEU A 7 -17.02 -8.83 26.33
N VAL A 8 -18.24 -9.30 25.98
CA VAL A 8 -19.11 -8.66 24.99
C VAL A 8 -19.83 -7.52 25.69
N ILE A 9 -19.39 -6.29 25.45
CA ILE A 9 -20.11 -5.09 25.87
C ILE A 9 -21.28 -4.91 24.91
N CYS A 10 -22.39 -5.60 25.17
CA CYS A 10 -23.68 -5.34 24.52
C CYS A 10 -24.34 -4.13 25.17
N LEU A 11 -24.12 -2.94 24.61
CA LEU A 11 -24.95 -1.77 24.89
C LEU A 11 -26.35 -1.99 24.29
N HIS A 12 -27.24 -2.63 25.04
CA HIS A 12 -28.67 -2.68 24.75
C HIS A 12 -29.28 -1.30 25.01
N GLN A 13 -29.32 -0.45 23.98
CA GLN A 13 -30.21 0.70 23.99
C GLN A 13 -31.61 0.23 23.59
N HIS A 14 -32.53 0.23 24.56
CA HIS A 14 -33.96 0.14 24.29
C HIS A 14 -34.41 1.40 23.55
N CYS A 15 -34.32 1.38 22.22
CA CYS A 15 -34.93 2.40 21.37
C CYS A 15 -36.34 1.93 20.97
N LEU A 16 -37.34 2.25 21.79
CA LEU A 16 -38.71 2.42 21.31
C LEU A 16 -38.74 3.70 20.46
N GLY A 17 -38.19 3.62 19.24
CA GLY A 17 -38.18 4.70 18.27
C GLY A 17 -39.17 4.41 17.16
N SER A 18 -40.18 5.28 17.01
CA SER A 18 -41.06 5.34 15.85
C SER A 18 -40.26 5.19 14.54
N ARG A 19 -40.66 4.23 13.70
CA ARG A 19 -40.15 4.09 12.33
C ARG A 19 -40.53 5.35 11.53
N THR A 20 -39.67 6.36 11.57
CA THR A 20 -39.54 7.28 10.45
C THR A 20 -39.00 6.50 9.26
N PRO A 21 -39.55 6.67 8.04
CA PRO A 21 -38.94 6.10 6.84
C PRO A 21 -37.48 6.56 6.79
N PRO A 22 -36.54 5.74 6.27
CA PRO A 22 -35.16 6.15 6.11
C PRO A 22 -35.17 7.46 5.31
N ARG A 23 -34.88 8.57 5.98
CA ARG A 23 -34.57 9.81 5.30
C ARG A 23 -33.36 9.46 4.45
N ALA A 24 -33.51 9.48 3.13
CA ALA A 24 -32.38 9.32 2.23
C ALA A 24 -31.33 10.33 2.71
N SER A 25 -30.26 9.82 3.33
CA SER A 25 -29.12 10.65 3.67
C SER A 25 -28.64 11.22 2.35
N ALA A 26 -28.47 12.54 2.29
CA ALA A 26 -27.81 13.14 1.15
C ALA A 26 -26.50 12.37 0.90
N PRO A 27 -26.14 12.08 -0.36
CA PRO A 27 -24.87 11.44 -0.64
C PRO A 27 -23.76 12.26 0.04
N PRO A 28 -22.76 11.58 0.64
CA PRO A 28 -21.61 12.25 1.24
C PRO A 28 -20.99 13.24 0.24
N GLU A 29 -20.61 14.42 0.75
CA GLU A 29 -19.92 15.42 -0.04
C GLU A 29 -18.60 14.85 -0.53
N LYS A 30 -18.34 14.99 -1.84
CA LYS A 30 -17.08 14.55 -2.45
C LYS A 30 -15.98 15.56 -2.15
N ILE A 31 -14.82 15.08 -1.75
CA ILE A 31 -13.63 15.90 -1.52
C ILE A 31 -12.46 15.41 -2.37
N GLY A 32 -11.53 16.30 -2.70
CA GLY A 32 -10.29 15.93 -3.40
C GLY A 32 -10.43 15.70 -4.91
N GLU A 33 -11.57 16.06 -5.52
CA GLU A 33 -11.75 15.97 -6.97
C GLU A 33 -10.71 16.84 -7.71
N GLY A 34 -10.03 16.24 -8.69
CA GLY A 34 -8.93 16.88 -9.43
C GLY A 34 -7.59 16.90 -8.70
N VAL A 35 -7.50 16.36 -7.49
CA VAL A 35 -6.22 16.18 -6.78
C VAL A 35 -5.53 14.94 -7.32
N ILE A 36 -4.31 15.14 -7.82
CA ILE A 36 -3.46 14.08 -8.35
C ILE A 36 -2.26 13.90 -7.42
N MET A 37 -2.09 12.69 -6.90
CA MET A 37 -0.92 12.28 -6.12
C MET A 37 -0.02 11.42 -7.01
N THR A 38 1.24 11.84 -7.12
CA THR A 38 2.28 11.04 -7.75
C THR A 38 3.11 10.36 -6.67
N ALA A 39 3.22 9.04 -6.73
CA ALA A 39 3.92 8.21 -5.76
C ALA A 39 5.21 7.62 -6.37
N VAL A 40 6.29 7.66 -5.59
CA VAL A 40 7.52 6.88 -5.83
C VAL A 40 7.55 5.78 -4.78
N LEU A 41 7.66 4.53 -5.20
CA LEU A 41 7.60 3.37 -4.31
C LEU A 41 8.98 2.79 -4.08
N TYR A 42 9.34 2.60 -2.82
CA TYR A 42 10.56 1.90 -2.42
C TYR A 42 10.23 0.55 -1.82
N TYR A 43 10.98 -0.48 -2.22
CA TYR A 43 10.81 -1.85 -1.70
C TYR A 43 12.17 -2.49 -1.41
N ASP A 44 12.21 -3.42 -0.45
CA ASP A 44 13.43 -4.10 -0.01
C ASP A 44 13.57 -5.50 -0.63
N HIS A 45 14.61 -6.24 -0.25
CA HIS A 45 14.83 -7.62 -0.68
C HIS A 45 13.79 -8.61 -0.20
N SER A 46 12.88 -8.23 0.72
CA SER A 46 11.85 -9.14 1.21
C SER A 46 10.87 -9.55 0.09
N TYR A 47 10.86 -8.80 -1.01
CA TYR A 47 10.06 -9.07 -2.20
C TYR A 47 10.80 -9.79 -3.32
N ASP A 48 12.06 -10.20 -3.08
CA ASP A 48 12.83 -10.99 -4.04
C ASP A 48 12.23 -12.40 -4.12
N THR A 49 11.30 -12.60 -5.06
CA THR A 49 10.80 -13.92 -5.39
C THR A 49 11.79 -14.61 -6.33
N PRO A 50 12.15 -15.89 -6.09
CA PRO A 50 12.88 -16.68 -7.07
C PRO A 50 11.99 -16.80 -8.31
N GLN A 51 12.35 -16.10 -9.39
CA GLN A 51 11.58 -16.23 -10.62
C GLN A 51 11.78 -17.64 -11.20
N PRO A 52 10.70 -18.36 -11.55
CA PRO A 52 10.83 -19.48 -12.45
C PRO A 52 11.38 -18.93 -13.76
N ILE A 53 12.62 -19.31 -14.10
CA ILE A 53 13.20 -19.01 -15.41
C ILE A 53 12.22 -19.56 -16.44
N PRO A 54 11.61 -18.72 -17.30
CA PRO A 54 10.79 -19.24 -18.38
C PRO A 54 11.68 -20.18 -19.20
N GLU A 55 11.27 -21.43 -19.40
CA GLU A 55 11.96 -22.34 -20.30
C GLU A 55 12.06 -21.64 -21.66
N VAL A 56 13.29 -21.21 -21.98
CA VAL A 56 13.59 -20.55 -23.25
C VAL A 56 13.39 -21.60 -24.34
N GLN A 57 12.23 -21.59 -24.98
CA GLN A 57 12.12 -22.13 -26.32
C GLN A 57 12.99 -21.22 -27.19
N SER A 58 14.18 -21.74 -27.49
CA SER A 58 15.18 -21.15 -28.35
C SER A 58 14.61 -21.01 -29.76
N ASP A 59 13.92 -19.91 -30.02
CA ASP A 59 13.75 -19.41 -31.38
C ASP A 59 14.31 -18.00 -31.45
N SER A 60 15.34 -17.86 -32.28
CA SER A 60 16.15 -16.67 -32.41
C SER A 60 15.33 -15.52 -33.00
N SER A 61 14.92 -14.57 -32.17
CA SER A 61 14.77 -13.18 -32.58
C SER A 61 14.87 -12.29 -31.34
N GLU A 62 15.79 -11.35 -31.40
CA GLU A 62 16.08 -10.37 -30.36
C GLU A 62 14.88 -9.44 -30.18
N GLU A 63 14.05 -9.74 -29.19
CA GLU A 63 13.15 -8.76 -28.58
C GLU A 63 13.27 -8.96 -27.08
N TRP A 64 14.17 -8.22 -26.44
CA TRP A 64 14.23 -8.10 -24.99
C TRP A 64 12.92 -7.45 -24.54
N ARG A 65 11.86 -8.25 -24.41
CA ARG A 65 10.61 -7.82 -23.81
C ARG A 65 10.94 -7.46 -22.37
N PHE A 66 10.90 -6.16 -22.09
CA PHE A 66 11.00 -5.60 -20.75
C PHE A 66 9.80 -6.12 -19.98
N TYR A 67 9.92 -7.31 -19.37
CA TYR A 67 8.91 -7.81 -18.47
C TYR A 67 9.03 -6.95 -17.19
N PRO A 68 7.99 -6.19 -16.82
CA PRO A 68 8.00 -5.46 -15.56
C PRO A 68 8.21 -6.47 -14.43
N ASP A 69 8.96 -6.05 -13.40
CA ASP A 69 9.18 -6.90 -12.23
C ASP A 69 7.79 -7.27 -11.65
N PRO A 70 7.49 -8.57 -11.42
CA PRO A 70 6.21 -9.00 -10.89
C PRO A 70 5.78 -8.21 -9.65
N ILE A 71 6.72 -7.78 -8.81
CA ILE A 71 6.39 -6.98 -7.64
C ILE A 71 5.88 -5.59 -8.00
N GLU A 72 6.38 -4.96 -9.05
CA GLU A 72 5.90 -3.65 -9.51
C GLU A 72 4.44 -3.75 -9.96
N THR A 73 4.07 -4.87 -10.59
CA THR A 73 2.68 -5.16 -10.97
C THR A 73 1.80 -5.32 -9.73
N GLU A 74 2.21 -6.13 -8.76
CA GLU A 74 1.45 -6.33 -7.52
C GLU A 74 1.27 -5.02 -6.72
N LEU A 75 2.33 -4.21 -6.63
CA LEU A 75 2.28 -2.91 -5.97
C LEU A 75 1.38 -1.92 -6.72
N THR A 76 1.40 -1.93 -8.05
CA THR A 76 0.48 -1.10 -8.85
C THR A 76 -0.98 -1.47 -8.56
N GLU A 77 -1.30 -2.77 -8.57
CA GLU A 77 -2.64 -3.24 -8.23
C GLU A 77 -3.07 -2.88 -6.80
N LEU A 78 -2.13 -2.91 -5.85
CA LEU A 78 -2.38 -2.47 -4.49
C LEU A 78 -2.80 -1.00 -4.46
N PHE A 79 -2.08 -0.12 -5.16
CA PHE A 79 -2.40 1.31 -5.21
C PHE A 79 -3.71 1.60 -5.93
N LEU A 80 -4.08 0.82 -6.95
CA LEU A 80 -5.42 0.90 -7.56
C LEU A 80 -6.52 0.60 -6.54
N LYS A 81 -6.36 -0.46 -5.73
CA LYS A 81 -7.32 -0.81 -4.67
C LYS A 81 -7.40 0.27 -3.58
N VAL A 82 -6.29 0.94 -3.27
CA VAL A 82 -6.26 2.07 -2.34
C VAL A 82 -7.05 3.25 -2.90
N THR A 83 -6.86 3.60 -4.17
CA THR A 83 -7.64 4.64 -4.85
C THR A 83 -9.14 4.31 -4.83
N GLU A 84 -9.52 3.09 -5.19
CA GLU A 84 -10.91 2.64 -5.14
C GLU A 84 -11.52 2.72 -3.72
N HIS A 85 -10.72 2.41 -2.70
CA HIS A 85 -11.15 2.53 -1.31
C HIS A 85 -11.45 3.99 -0.95
N PHE A 86 -10.55 4.92 -1.29
CA PHE A 86 -10.79 6.34 -1.07
C PHE A 86 -12.02 6.85 -1.81
N HIS A 87 -12.24 6.44 -3.06
CA HIS A 87 -13.40 6.85 -3.84
C HIS A 87 -14.72 6.38 -3.22
N LYS A 88 -14.74 5.17 -2.64
CA LYS A 88 -15.91 4.65 -1.90
C LYS A 88 -16.25 5.49 -0.67
N GLU A 89 -15.23 6.08 -0.04
CA GLU A 89 -15.36 7.01 1.09
C GLU A 89 -15.53 8.48 0.63
N SER A 90 -15.87 8.72 -0.65
CA SER A 90 -16.06 10.06 -1.25
C SER A 90 -14.81 10.95 -1.27
N VAL A 91 -13.63 10.34 -1.21
CA VAL A 91 -12.33 11.00 -1.39
C VAL A 91 -11.86 10.72 -2.82
N MET A 92 -12.01 11.69 -3.72
CA MET A 92 -11.83 11.56 -5.17
C MET A 92 -10.42 11.91 -5.64
N ILE A 93 -9.40 11.47 -4.90
CA ILE A 93 -8.00 11.65 -5.30
C ILE A 93 -7.60 10.61 -6.35
N GLU A 94 -6.74 10.99 -7.28
CA GLU A 94 -6.10 10.07 -8.21
C GLU A 94 -4.68 9.77 -7.75
N ILE A 95 -4.29 8.49 -7.74
CA ILE A 95 -2.94 8.08 -7.33
C ILE A 95 -2.23 7.42 -8.51
N TYR A 96 -1.12 8.01 -8.95
CA TYR A 96 -0.26 7.46 -9.98
C TYR A 96 1.08 7.05 -9.40
N VAL A 97 1.45 5.79 -9.59
CA VAL A 97 2.80 5.33 -9.30
C VAL A 97 3.69 5.72 -10.47
N ALA A 98 4.65 6.61 -10.23
CA ALA A 98 5.56 7.12 -11.26
C ALA A 98 6.84 6.27 -11.38
N GLU A 99 7.35 5.79 -10.27
CA GLU A 99 8.65 5.11 -10.21
C GLU A 99 8.68 4.06 -9.11
N PHE A 100 9.42 2.99 -9.36
CA PHE A 100 9.76 1.94 -8.42
C PHE A 100 11.27 1.95 -8.20
N SER A 101 11.69 1.89 -6.94
CA SER A 101 13.11 1.86 -6.58
C SER A 101 13.36 0.79 -5.54
N LYS A 102 14.21 -0.19 -5.89
CA LYS A 102 14.66 -1.18 -4.94
C LYS A 102 15.70 -0.56 -4.01
N ALA A 103 15.41 -0.55 -2.71
CA ALA A 103 16.20 0.13 -1.69
C ALA A 103 16.34 -0.78 -0.46
N PRO A 104 17.22 -1.78 -0.50
CA PRO A 104 17.31 -2.80 0.56
C PRO A 104 17.73 -2.26 1.93
N GLU A 105 18.40 -1.11 1.96
CA GLU A 105 18.84 -0.42 3.17
C GLU A 105 17.73 0.29 3.96
N ILE A 106 16.52 0.41 3.40
CA ILE A 106 15.40 1.06 4.14
C ILE A 106 14.90 0.16 5.28
N ALA A 107 14.97 -1.15 5.11
CA ALA A 107 14.45 -2.13 6.04
C ALA A 107 15.37 -2.26 7.28
N VAL A 108 14.84 -1.88 8.44
CA VAL A 108 15.55 -2.03 9.71
C VAL A 108 14.88 -3.11 10.52
N LEU A 109 15.61 -4.18 10.86
CA LEU A 109 15.10 -5.28 11.69
C LEU A 109 15.31 -5.00 13.18
N PHE A 110 14.44 -5.56 14.03
CA PHE A 110 14.66 -5.57 15.48
C PHE A 110 15.94 -6.31 15.84
N GLN A 111 16.67 -5.83 16.85
CA GLN A 111 17.89 -6.46 17.31
C GLN A 111 17.60 -7.90 17.78
N GLY A 112 18.34 -8.86 17.22
CA GLY A 112 18.16 -10.29 17.52
C GLY A 112 16.99 -10.95 16.78
N MET A 113 16.31 -10.25 15.87
CA MET A 113 15.26 -10.82 15.01
C MET A 113 15.69 -10.79 13.54
N ASN A 114 15.39 -11.87 12.82
CA ASN A 114 15.82 -12.02 11.41
C ASN A 114 14.73 -11.65 10.39
N LYS A 115 13.50 -11.35 10.84
CA LYS A 115 12.34 -11.12 9.95
C LYS A 115 11.41 -10.00 10.39
N SER A 116 11.55 -9.51 11.62
CA SER A 116 10.64 -8.52 12.18
C SER A 116 11.18 -7.11 11.94
N LEU A 117 10.46 -6.35 11.13
CA LEU A 117 10.76 -4.94 10.87
C LEU A 117 10.49 -4.08 12.10
N ASP A 118 11.48 -3.27 12.45
CA ASP A 118 11.35 -2.11 13.32
C ASP A 118 10.76 -0.96 12.48
N GLY A 119 9.42 -0.88 12.48
CA GLY A 119 8.66 0.10 11.70
C GLY A 119 9.13 1.54 11.91
N PRO A 120 9.24 2.04 13.15
CA PRO A 120 9.74 3.39 13.41
C PRO A 120 11.13 3.68 12.85
N ARG A 121 12.08 2.74 12.95
CA ARG A 121 13.43 2.94 12.39
C ARG A 121 13.45 2.82 10.88
N THR A 122 12.65 1.92 10.31
CA THR A 122 12.46 1.76 8.87
C THR A 122 11.92 3.05 8.26
N LEU A 123 10.90 3.67 8.89
CA LEU A 123 10.36 4.95 8.45
C LEU A 123 11.41 6.07 8.46
N ARG A 124 12.24 6.15 9.51
CA ARG A 124 13.34 7.13 9.56
C ARG A 124 14.36 6.90 8.43
N SER A 125 14.74 5.65 8.17
CA SER A 125 15.65 5.30 7.07
C SER A 125 15.09 5.76 5.72
N LEU A 126 13.79 5.53 5.50
CA LEU A 126 13.09 5.98 4.30
C LEU A 126 13.09 7.51 4.16
N GLU A 127 12.78 8.24 5.24
CA GLU A 127 12.82 9.71 5.24
C GLU A 127 14.21 10.26 4.91
N ASP A 128 15.26 9.65 5.48
CA ASP A 128 16.65 10.09 5.27
C ASP A 128 17.13 9.81 3.84
N ARG A 129 16.70 8.68 3.25
CA ARG A 129 16.93 8.40 1.82
C ARG A 129 16.29 9.46 0.94
N VAL A 130 14.99 9.72 1.12
CA VAL A 130 14.25 10.69 0.30
C VAL A 130 14.85 12.10 0.42
N LYS A 131 15.32 12.50 1.61
CA LYS A 131 16.05 13.77 1.80
C LYS A 131 17.35 13.80 1.00
N THR A 132 18.10 12.70 1.00
CA THR A 132 19.39 12.60 0.29
C THR A 132 19.18 12.69 -1.23
N GLU A 133 18.21 11.97 -1.79
CA GLU A 133 17.90 12.00 -3.22
C GLU A 133 17.43 13.38 -3.68
N ARG A 134 16.66 14.10 -2.85
CA ARG A 134 16.29 15.50 -3.13
C ARG A 134 17.51 16.41 -3.15
N ALA A 135 18.42 16.27 -2.18
CA ALA A 135 19.63 17.09 -2.11
C ALA A 135 20.57 16.87 -3.32
N THR A 136 20.61 15.65 -3.87
CA THR A 136 21.45 15.35 -5.05
C THR A 136 20.88 15.87 -6.37
N ASN A 137 19.56 16.14 -6.44
CA ASN A 137 18.91 16.66 -7.65
C ASN A 137 18.97 18.19 -7.76
N ASP A 138 19.46 18.90 -6.74
CA ASP A 138 19.59 20.37 -6.69
C ASP A 138 21.02 20.88 -7.04
N THR A 139 21.88 20.06 -7.66
CA THR A 139 23.25 20.44 -8.12
C THR A 139 23.36 20.39 -9.63
#